data_AF-A0A921QG18-F1
#
_entry.id   AF-A0A921QG18-F1
#
_cell.length_a   1.000
_cell.length_b   1.000
_cell.length_c   1.000
_cell.angle_alpha   90.00
_cell.angle_beta   90.00
_cell.angle_gamma   90.00
#
_symmetry.space_group_name_H-M   'P 1'
#
loop_
_entity.id
_entity.type
_entity.pdbx_description
1 polymer ?
#
loop_
_entity_poly.entity_id
_entity_poly.type
_entity_poly.pdbx_seq_one_letter_code
_entity_poly.pdbx_strand_id
1 'polypeptide(L)'
;MGFEVRWLLQYPEFLGVNLDRWIIPRHNVVEHLKSIGGLGDPVEMKHYVRLTRRRFYNMFVKPYPECEQIFGGLVRERDEMVRRRHPTGLWKLFKPAKHERTQEDVQNMKLLVGSLK
;
A
#
# COMPACT_ATOMS: atom_id res chain seq x y z
N MET A 1 13.25 -1.82 20.39
CA MET A 1 11.78 -1.74 20.18
C MET A 1 10.92 -2.11 21.40
N GLY A 2 11.32 -3.05 22.29
CA GLY A 2 10.66 -3.21 23.60
C GLY A 2 9.16 -3.55 23.55
N PHE A 3 8.71 -4.29 22.53
CA PHE A 3 7.30 -4.64 22.40
C PHE A 3 6.90 -5.68 23.47
N GLU A 4 6.12 -5.27 24.45
CA GLU A 4 5.38 -6.22 25.28
C GLU A 4 4.16 -6.76 24.51
N VAL A 5 3.80 -8.01 24.75
CA VAL A 5 2.59 -8.64 24.18
C VAL A 5 1.33 -7.81 24.49
N ARG A 6 1.32 -7.08 25.60
CA ARG A 6 0.23 -6.17 26.00
C ARG A 6 -0.04 -5.07 24.97
N TRP A 7 0.96 -4.66 24.19
CA TRP A 7 0.77 -3.67 23.11
C TRP A 7 -0.09 -4.21 21.97
N LEU A 8 -0.06 -5.52 21.69
CA LEU A 8 -0.93 -6.13 20.68
C LEU A 8 -2.40 -6.09 21.10
N LEU A 9 -2.68 -6.21 22.41
CA LEU A 9 -4.03 -6.07 22.95
C LEU A 9 -4.52 -4.62 22.86
N GLN A 10 -3.64 -3.66 23.10
CA GLN A 10 -3.99 -2.24 23.11
C GLN A 10 -4.07 -1.63 21.70
N TYR A 11 -3.32 -2.17 20.75
CA TYR A 11 -3.25 -1.71 19.36
C TYR A 11 -3.29 -2.91 18.39
N PRO A 12 -4.47 -3.55 18.22
CA PRO A 12 -4.61 -4.70 17.34
C PRO A 12 -4.30 -4.36 15.87
N GLU A 13 -4.27 -3.08 15.50
CA GLU A 13 -3.87 -2.60 14.17
C GLU A 13 -2.45 -3.07 13.78
N PHE A 14 -1.62 -3.48 14.74
CA PHE A 14 -0.31 -4.09 14.49
C PHE A 14 -0.37 -5.44 13.79
N LEU A 15 -1.43 -6.23 13.99
CA LEU A 15 -1.49 -7.62 13.48
C LEU A 15 -1.72 -7.69 11.96
N GLY A 16 -2.24 -6.62 11.35
CA GLY A 16 -2.54 -6.57 9.91
C GLY A 16 -1.46 -5.88 9.06
N VAL A 17 -0.37 -5.40 9.67
CA VAL A 17 0.64 -4.60 8.98
C VAL A 17 2.00 -5.27 8.97
N ASN A 18 2.75 -5.09 7.87
CA ASN A 18 4.08 -5.64 7.74
C ASN A 18 5.08 -4.85 8.61
N LEU A 19 5.63 -5.49 9.65
CA LEU A 19 6.54 -4.89 10.63
C LEU A 19 7.74 -4.19 9.97
N ASP A 20 8.42 -4.89 9.06
CA ASP A 20 9.64 -4.42 8.39
C ASP A 20 9.40 -3.20 7.50
N ARG A 21 8.21 -3.11 6.91
CA ARG A 21 7.87 -2.02 5.99
C ARG A 21 7.19 -0.83 6.66
N TRP A 22 6.46 -1.07 7.75
CA TRP A 22 5.61 -0.05 8.35
C TRP A 22 6.09 0.41 9.72
N ILE A 23 6.46 -0.52 10.60
CA ILE A 23 6.66 -0.21 12.02
C ILE A 23 8.12 0.10 12.31
N ILE A 24 9.03 -0.75 11.81
CA ILE A 24 10.48 -0.57 12.00
C ILE A 24 10.96 0.78 11.46
N PRO A 25 10.62 1.19 10.22
CA PRO A 25 11.08 2.48 9.70
C PRO A 25 10.56 3.68 10.50
N ARG A 26 9.33 3.60 11.02
CA ARG A 26 8.75 4.66 11.87
C ARG A 26 9.47 4.75 13.21
N HIS A 27 9.72 3.59 13.83
CA HIS A 27 10.42 3.53 15.10
C HIS A 27 11.82 4.12 14.99
N ASN A 28 12.57 3.73 13.96
CA ASN A 28 13.94 4.19 13.74
C ASN A 28 14.00 5.71 13.51
N VAL A 29 13.06 6.28 12.76
CA VAL A 29 12.96 7.75 12.59
C VAL A 29 12.74 8.43 13.93
N VAL A 30 11.79 7.95 14.73
CA VAL A 30 11.48 8.56 16.03
C VAL A 30 12.66 8.42 17.00
N GLU A 31 13.33 7.27 17.01
CA GLU A 31 14.51 7.02 17.84
C GLU A 31 15.68 7.93 17.45
N HIS A 32 15.91 8.12 16.15
CA HIS A 32 16.90 9.07 15.65
C HIS A 32 16.57 10.50 16.06
N LEU A 33 15.32 10.94 15.89
CA LEU A 33 14.87 12.27 16.34
C LEU A 33 15.00 12.45 17.86
N LYS A 34 14.78 11.40 18.65
CA LYS A 34 15.07 11.41 20.10
C LYS A 34 16.54 11.61 20.39
N SER A 35 17.44 10.93 19.67
CA SER A 35 18.89 11.09 19.89
C SER A 35 19.40 12.49 19.57
N ILE A 36 18.78 13.18 18.60
CA ILE A 36 19.14 14.56 18.21
C ILE A 36 18.46 15.59 19.13
N GLY A 37 17.48 15.19 19.94
CA GLY A 37 16.65 16.10 20.73
C GLY A 37 15.65 16.90 19.88
N GLY A 38 15.33 16.44 18.67
CA GLY A 38 14.41 17.11 17.74
C GLY A 38 12.92 16.93 18.10
N LEU A 39 12.61 16.22 19.18
CA LEU A 39 11.26 16.05 19.68
C LEU A 39 11.09 16.86 20.97
N GLY A 40 10.16 17.82 20.95
CA GLY A 40 9.84 18.63 22.13
C GLY A 40 9.15 17.82 23.23
N ASP A 41 8.26 16.89 22.84
CA ASP A 41 7.52 16.03 23.76
C ASP A 41 7.96 14.56 23.66
N PRO A 42 7.81 13.78 24.74
CA PRO A 42 8.10 12.34 24.72
C PRO A 42 7.13 11.60 23.80
N VAL A 43 7.56 11.36 22.56
CA VAL A 43 6.78 10.58 21.58
C VAL A 43 6.97 9.08 21.82
N GLU A 44 5.96 8.45 22.40
CA GLU A 44 5.83 6.99 22.46
C GLU A 44 5.24 6.38 21.17
N MET A 45 5.35 5.05 21.05
CA MET A 45 4.89 4.28 19.90
C MET A 45 3.38 4.41 19.62
N LYS A 46 2.56 4.49 20.67
CA LYS A 46 1.11 4.74 20.55
C LYS A 46 0.75 5.95 19.69
N HIS A 47 1.60 6.98 19.71
CA HIS A 47 1.30 8.24 19.04
C HIS A 47 1.52 8.18 17.53
N TYR A 48 2.42 7.32 17.06
CA TYR A 48 2.77 7.28 15.63
C TYR A 48 2.35 6.03 14.88
N VAL A 49 2.02 4.95 15.59
CA VAL A 49 1.57 3.70 14.95
C VAL A 49 0.25 3.87 14.22
N ARG A 50 -0.68 4.61 14.84
CA ARG A 50 -2.02 4.89 14.29
C ARG A 50 -2.00 5.93 13.17
N LEU A 51 -0.86 6.59 12.95
CA LEU A 51 -0.75 7.57 11.89
C LEU A 51 -0.69 6.88 10.53
N THR A 52 -1.41 7.47 9.57
CA THR A 52 -1.23 7.11 8.17
C THR A 52 0.19 7.43 7.73
N ARG A 53 0.72 6.68 6.77
CA ARG A 53 2.09 6.87 6.25
C ARG A 53 2.34 8.33 5.85
N ARG A 54 1.37 8.97 5.20
CA ARG A 54 1.44 10.38 4.78
C ARG A 54 1.46 11.35 5.96
N ARG A 55 0.62 11.14 6.99
CA ARG A 55 0.66 11.98 8.20
C ARG A 55 1.97 11.82 8.95
N PHE A 56 2.46 10.59 9.10
CA PHE A 56 3.75 10.33 9.71
C PHE A 56 4.89 11.04 8.97
N TYR A 57 4.93 10.89 7.64
CA TYR A 57 5.93 11.54 6.81
C TYR A 57 5.88 13.06 6.96
N ASN A 58 4.70 13.68 6.88
CA ASN A 58 4.57 15.14 7.01
C ASN A 58 5.01 15.69 8.37
N MET A 59 4.80 14.94 9.46
CA MET A 59 5.12 15.39 10.81
C MET A 59 6.56 15.09 11.23
N PHE A 60 7.09 13.91 10.89
CA PHE A 60 8.39 13.44 11.40
C PHE A 60 9.49 13.40 10.35
N VAL A 61 9.16 13.32 9.06
CA VAL A 61 10.17 13.12 8.01
C VAL A 61 10.36 14.38 7.16
N LYS A 62 9.27 15.04 6.75
CA LYS A 62 9.31 16.26 5.95
C LYS A 62 10.11 17.40 6.61
N PRO A 63 10.03 17.64 7.93
CA PRO A 63 10.84 18.68 8.58
C PRO A 63 12.33 18.29 8.70
N TYR A 64 12.65 17.00 8.62
CA TYR A 64 13.97 16.44 8.90
C TYR A 64 14.44 15.59 7.71
N PRO A 65 15.06 16.19 6.68
CA PRO A 65 15.42 15.49 5.44
C PRO A 65 16.35 14.29 5.66
N GLU A 66 17.18 14.31 6.71
CA GLU A 66 18.03 13.18 7.12
C GLU A 66 17.22 11.91 7.42
N CYS A 67 15.99 12.06 7.92
CA CYS A 67 15.09 10.95 8.24
C CYS A 67 14.49 10.28 6.99
N GLU A 68 14.63 10.87 5.78
CA GLU A 68 14.12 10.25 4.55
C GLU A 68 14.83 8.93 4.24
N GLN A 69 16.14 8.87 4.48
CA GLN A 69 16.95 7.67 4.27
C GLN A 69 16.51 6.53 5.21
N ILE A 70 16.20 6.87 6.46
CA ILE A 70 15.76 5.93 7.49
C ILE A 70 14.36 5.41 7.20
N PHE A 71 13.44 6.30 6.79
CA PHE A 71 12.06 5.93 6.50
C PHE A 71 11.90 5.14 5.18
N GLY A 72 12.90 5.23 4.28
CA GLY A 72 12.82 4.69 2.92
C GLY A 72 11.93 5.52 1.98
N GLY A 73 11.57 6.74 2.39
CA GLY A 73 10.82 7.73 1.62
C GLY A 73 9.45 7.31 1.03
N LEU A 74 8.89 8.19 0.20
CA LEU A 74 7.79 7.89 -0.74
C LEU A 74 8.26 7.03 -1.94
N VAL A 75 9.58 6.90 -2.11
CA VAL A 75 10.22 6.18 -3.22
C VAL A 75 9.90 4.68 -3.17
N ARG A 76 9.95 4.05 -1.98
CA ARG A 76 9.53 2.63 -1.81
C ARG A 76 8.08 2.39 -2.24
N GLU A 77 7.18 3.33 -1.98
CA GLU A 77 5.77 3.22 -2.40
C GLU A 77 5.61 3.38 -3.92
N ARG A 78 6.36 4.31 -4.53
CA ARG A 78 6.34 4.50 -5.98
C ARG A 78 6.90 3.26 -6.70
N ASP A 79 8.00 2.69 -6.22
CA ASP A 79 8.57 1.45 -6.77
C ASP A 79 7.65 0.24 -6.58
N GLU A 80 7.01 0.10 -5.41
CA GLU A 80 6.05 -0.97 -5.15
C GLU A 80 4.75 -0.81 -5.98
N MET A 81 4.24 0.41 -6.15
CA MET A 81 3.12 0.69 -7.05
C MET A 81 3.46 0.41 -8.51
N VAL A 82 4.68 0.76 -8.95
CA VAL A 82 5.17 0.44 -10.30
C VAL A 82 5.27 -1.08 -10.48
N ARG A 83 5.74 -1.82 -9.46
CA ARG A 83 5.79 -3.30 -9.50
C ARG A 83 4.42 -3.98 -9.45
N ARG A 84 3.42 -3.37 -8.81
CA ARG A 84 2.05 -3.93 -8.71
C ARG A 84 1.15 -3.58 -9.88
N ARG A 85 1.51 -2.61 -10.72
CA ARG A 85 0.77 -2.35 -11.96
C ARG A 85 1.04 -3.50 -12.92
N HIS A 86 0.02 -4.33 -13.17
CA HIS A 86 0.05 -5.30 -14.27
C HIS A 86 0.61 -4.62 -15.53
N PRO A 87 1.51 -5.28 -16.28
CA PRO A 87 2.11 -4.67 -17.45
C PRO A 87 0.98 -4.21 -18.38
N THR A 88 1.02 -2.93 -18.74
CA THR A 88 0.00 -2.32 -19.58
C THR A 88 -0.05 -3.08 -20.90
N GLY A 89 -1.16 -3.75 -21.18
CA GLY A 89 -1.31 -4.59 -22.37
C GLY A 89 -1.37 -6.10 -22.14
N LEU A 90 -1.33 -6.59 -20.89
CA LEU A 90 -1.58 -8.01 -20.60
C LEU A 90 -2.92 -8.50 -21.17
N TRP A 91 -3.94 -7.62 -21.20
CA TRP A 91 -5.24 -7.88 -21.82
C TRP A 91 -5.16 -8.18 -23.34
N LYS A 92 -4.09 -7.74 -24.02
CA LYS A 92 -3.88 -8.02 -25.46
C LYS A 92 -3.37 -9.45 -25.71
N LEU A 93 -2.79 -10.09 -24.70
CA LEU A 93 -2.30 -11.47 -24.76
C LEU A 93 -3.45 -12.48 -24.63
N PHE A 94 -4.51 -12.10 -23.90
CA PHE A 94 -5.74 -12.87 -23.83
C PHE A 94 -6.54 -12.69 -25.13
N LYS A 95 -6.19 -13.46 -26.16
CA LYS A 95 -7.08 -13.63 -27.33
C LYS A 95 -8.16 -14.65 -26.94
N PRO A 96 -9.45 -14.26 -26.91
CA PRO A 96 -10.50 -15.24 -26.69
C PRO A 96 -10.43 -16.31 -27.79
N ALA A 97 -10.67 -17.57 -27.42
CA ALA A 97 -10.76 -18.64 -28.39
C ALA A 97 -11.80 -18.26 -29.45
N LYS A 98 -11.39 -18.29 -30.73
CA LYS A 98 -12.33 -18.06 -31.83
C LYS A 98 -13.30 -19.24 -31.85
N HIS A 99 -14.53 -19.01 -31.39
CA HIS A 99 -15.59 -19.99 -31.54
C HIS A 99 -15.94 -20.07 -33.04
N GLU A 100 -15.97 -21.28 -33.59
CA GLU A 100 -16.46 -21.48 -34.95
C GLU A 100 -17.97 -21.22 -34.93
N ARG A 101 -18.40 -20.19 -35.66
CA ARG A 101 -19.81 -19.83 -35.72
C ARG A 101 -20.58 -20.93 -36.44
N THR A 102 -21.43 -21.64 -35.73
CA THR A 102 -22.39 -22.57 -36.33
C THR A 102 -23.54 -21.80 -36.97
N GLN A 103 -24.25 -22.46 -37.89
CA GLN A 103 -25.39 -21.85 -38.57
C GLN A 103 -26.53 -21.49 -37.59
N GLU A 104 -26.66 -22.25 -36.50
CA GLU A 104 -27.61 -22.03 -35.40
C GLU A 104 -27.29 -20.75 -34.63
N ASP A 105 -26.02 -20.47 -34.33
CA ASP A 105 -25.61 -19.22 -33.69
C ASP A 105 -26.02 -18.00 -34.52
N VAL A 106 -25.92 -18.09 -35.85
CA VAL A 106 -26.32 -17.02 -36.76
C VAL A 106 -27.83 -16.79 -36.74
N GLN A 107 -28.62 -17.86 -36.65
CA GLN A 107 -30.07 -17.74 -36.52
C GLN A 107 -30.46 -17.17 -35.15
N ASN A 108 -29.85 -17.63 -34.07
CA ASN A 108 -30.08 -17.11 -32.72
C ASN A 108 -29.74 -15.61 -32.60
N MET A 109 -28.62 -15.17 -33.18
CA MET A 109 -28.27 -13.75 -33.23
C MET A 109 -29.30 -12.91 -34.02
N LYS A 110 -29.82 -13.43 -35.14
CA LYS A 110 -30.86 -12.75 -35.93
C LYS A 110 -32.19 -12.63 -35.16
N LEU A 111 -32.59 -13.69 -34.47
CA LEU A 111 -33.79 -13.70 -33.63
C LEU A 111 -33.67 -12.67 -32.49
N LEU A 112 -32.52 -12.62 -31.82
CA LEU A 112 -32.28 -11.71 -30.70
C LEU A 112 -32.30 -10.24 -31.14
N VAL A 113 -31.69 -9.92 -32.29
CA VAL A 113 -31.75 -8.55 -32.88
C VAL A 113 -33.16 -8.20 -33.36
N GLY A 114 -33.92 -9.18 -33.86
CA GLY A 114 -35.32 -9.00 -34.25
C GLY A 114 -36.24 -8.67 -33.07
N SER A 115 -36.01 -9.29 -31.91
CA SER A 115 -36.81 -9.08 -30.69
C SER A 115 -36.52 -7.78 -29.93
N LEU A 116 -35.50 -7.02 -30.34
CA LEU A 116 -35.15 -5.73 -29.73
C LEU A 116 -35.83 -4.53 -30.44
N LYS A 117 -36.74 -4.80 -31.37
CA LYS A 117 -37.65 -3.82 -31.97
C LYS A 117 -39.01 -3.87 -31.30
#